data_AF-A0A7S0NPM1-F1
#
_entry.id   AF-A0A7S0NPM1-F1
#
_cell.length_a   1.000
_cell.length_b   1.000
_cell.length_c   1.000
_cell.angle_alpha   90.00
_cell.angle_beta   90.00
_cell.angle_gamma   90.00
#
_symmetry.space_group_name_H-M   'P 1'
#
loop_
_entity.id
_entity.type
_entity.pdbx_description
1 polymer ?
#
loop_
_entity_poly.entity_id
_entity_poly.type
_entity_poly.pdbx_seq_one_letter_code
_entity_poly.pdbx_strand_id
1 'polypeptide(L)'
;AAVDVPRMLHGRGMTDTLERYVIGAGSRELTRWWARYCESAGDYEKALHGYQASGDYLSLVRTYCAQGDLEIAAQLVEESGDPAAAFHLARTFEAMDEYADAIRFFGAAGRHGHAARLARRCGMDNELMHLALQSPPEMMLDSARYLEERGELEKATTLYHKAGNAGKALELCFAHDLFEPLAGIVESVADDEDADPELVAKCAAYFLDNGRYDDAARLLVKGGDHARGLELIVEHDVKMDEELAEALTPPKGADPKDGGISEEARKALLMKIAAVCKNQGSYHLACKKYTQAGDKMKAMKALLKSGDTEKICFFAGVSRQREIYVMTANYLQTLRWHGDPELTKHIVQFYTKARAVESLSGFYESVAQIEIDEYRDYDKAADALRDAAKHLAKSKADGHDAMMRSLEARTELVETFVRARTLLAAGDVAEATQLCERMIADPRARDESEVTIRVGDVYAMMVEHWYQAKDLKRCRALVAEMRERAGLTAEPYLEATMLAEIDGETGAK
;
A
#
# COMPACT_ATOMS: atom_id res chain seq x y z
N ALA A 1 58.49 -29.65 -41.66
CA ALA A 1 59.53 -29.37 -40.63
C ALA A 1 59.12 -29.84 -39.24
N ALA A 2 58.01 -29.34 -38.66
CA ALA A 2 57.61 -29.68 -37.28
C ALA A 2 57.23 -31.16 -37.04
N VAL A 3 56.84 -31.90 -38.07
CA VAL A 3 56.43 -33.32 -37.97
C VAL A 3 57.49 -34.30 -38.51
N ASP A 4 58.44 -33.81 -39.33
CA ASP A 4 59.43 -34.66 -40.02
C ASP A 4 60.62 -35.03 -39.14
N VAL A 5 61.04 -34.11 -38.26
CA VAL A 5 62.19 -34.30 -37.35
C VAL A 5 61.89 -35.37 -36.28
N PRO A 6 60.72 -35.35 -35.59
CA PRO A 6 60.37 -36.40 -34.64
C PRO A 6 60.24 -37.78 -35.30
N ARG A 7 59.67 -37.84 -36.51
CA ARG A 7 59.51 -39.07 -37.29
C ARG A 7 60.85 -39.66 -37.76
N MET A 8 61.81 -38.82 -38.17
CA MET A 8 63.17 -39.26 -38.55
C MET A 8 64.00 -39.75 -37.37
N LEU A 9 63.93 -39.07 -36.22
CA LEU A 9 64.67 -39.45 -35.01
C LEU A 9 64.11 -40.74 -34.40
N HIS A 10 62.80 -40.90 -34.40
CA HIS A 10 62.13 -42.14 -33.99
C HIS A 10 62.51 -43.32 -34.90
N GLY A 11 62.49 -43.14 -36.23
CA GLY A 11 62.87 -44.18 -37.20
C GLY A 11 64.34 -44.62 -37.14
N ARG A 12 65.20 -43.90 -36.41
CA ARG A 12 66.61 -44.24 -36.16
C ARG A 12 66.88 -44.74 -34.74
N GLY A 13 65.85 -44.92 -33.90
CA GLY A 13 65.99 -45.42 -32.52
C GLY A 13 66.67 -44.45 -31.55
N MET A 14 66.77 -43.16 -31.88
CA MET A 14 67.47 -42.17 -31.05
C MET A 14 66.48 -41.46 -30.11
N THR A 15 66.02 -42.18 -29.07
CA THR A 15 64.99 -41.70 -28.13
C THR A 15 65.47 -40.54 -27.26
N ASP A 16 66.73 -40.54 -26.81
CA ASP A 16 67.24 -39.52 -25.88
C ASP A 16 67.45 -38.16 -26.54
N THR A 17 67.84 -38.15 -27.83
CA THR A 17 67.98 -36.90 -28.59
C THR A 17 66.62 -36.36 -29.01
N LEU A 18 65.63 -37.24 -29.21
CA LEU A 18 64.25 -36.87 -29.44
C LEU A 18 63.61 -36.24 -28.19
N GLU A 19 63.85 -36.79 -27.00
CA GLU A 19 63.37 -36.21 -25.73
C GLU A 19 63.90 -34.79 -25.50
N ARG A 20 65.22 -34.59 -25.67
CA ARG A 20 65.83 -33.24 -25.55
C ARG A 20 65.32 -32.27 -26.59
N TYR A 21 65.05 -32.75 -27.81
CA TYR A 21 64.47 -31.94 -28.87
C TYR A 21 63.05 -31.49 -28.53
N VAL A 22 62.22 -32.39 -27.99
CA VAL A 22 60.85 -32.08 -27.54
C VAL A 22 60.87 -31.05 -26.41
N ILE A 23 61.71 -31.26 -25.39
CA ILE A 23 61.86 -30.34 -24.24
C ILE A 23 62.37 -28.97 -24.72
N GLY A 24 63.39 -28.94 -25.59
CA GLY A 24 63.96 -27.70 -26.10
C GLY A 24 63.06 -26.94 -27.08
N ALA A 25 62.15 -27.63 -27.77
CA ALA A 25 61.20 -27.01 -28.70
C ALA A 25 60.02 -26.33 -28.00
N GLY A 26 59.71 -26.70 -26.75
CA GLY A 26 58.67 -26.06 -25.91
C GLY A 26 57.25 -26.08 -26.49
N SER A 27 57.00 -26.86 -27.56
CA SER A 27 55.70 -26.94 -28.22
C SER A 27 54.78 -27.92 -27.51
N ARG A 28 53.56 -27.48 -27.19
CA ARG A 28 52.53 -28.30 -26.53
C ARG A 28 52.12 -29.50 -27.37
N GLU A 29 52.02 -29.35 -28.69
CA GLU A 29 51.64 -30.43 -29.61
C GLU A 29 52.72 -31.51 -29.70
N LEU A 30 53.99 -31.09 -29.73
CA LEU A 30 55.13 -31.99 -29.78
C LEU A 30 55.31 -32.73 -28.44
N THR A 31 55.08 -32.04 -27.33
CA THR A 31 55.09 -32.63 -25.98
C THR A 31 53.96 -33.64 -25.80
N ARG A 32 52.76 -33.36 -26.31
CA ARG A 32 51.64 -34.31 -26.35
C ARG A 32 51.95 -35.55 -27.20
N TRP A 33 52.57 -35.37 -28.37
CA TRP A 33 52.98 -36.48 -29.22
C TRP A 33 54.02 -37.37 -28.53
N TRP A 34 55.02 -36.77 -27.88
CA TRP A 34 56.02 -37.50 -27.09
C TRP A 34 55.39 -38.27 -25.93
N ALA A 35 54.46 -37.67 -25.20
CA ALA A 35 53.73 -38.34 -24.13
C ALA A 35 52.94 -39.57 -24.61
N ARG A 36 52.26 -39.48 -25.77
CA ARG A 36 51.61 -40.64 -26.42
C ARG A 36 52.58 -41.73 -26.83
N TYR A 37 53.77 -41.34 -27.28
CA TYR A 37 54.83 -42.29 -27.61
C TYR A 37 55.32 -43.03 -26.35
N CYS A 38 55.60 -42.31 -25.26
CA CYS A 38 55.98 -42.90 -23.97
C CYS A 38 54.89 -43.85 -23.43
N GLU A 39 53.61 -43.47 -23.51
CA GLU A 39 52.48 -44.34 -23.13
C GLU A 39 52.48 -45.64 -23.96
N SER A 40 52.68 -45.55 -25.27
CA SER A 40 52.73 -46.73 -26.15
C SER A 40 53.95 -47.63 -25.94
N ALA A 41 55.04 -47.06 -25.41
CA ALA A 41 56.26 -47.78 -25.05
C ALA A 41 56.21 -48.40 -23.64
N GLY A 42 55.13 -48.16 -22.87
CA GLY A 42 54.97 -48.64 -21.50
C GLY A 42 55.67 -47.80 -20.42
N ASP A 43 56.24 -46.64 -20.79
CA ASP A 43 56.88 -45.71 -19.86
C ASP A 43 55.84 -44.68 -19.36
N TYR A 44 55.02 -45.12 -18.40
CA TYR A 44 53.88 -44.34 -17.90
C TYR A 44 54.30 -43.11 -17.10
N GLU A 45 55.41 -43.13 -16.37
CA GLU A 45 55.90 -41.97 -15.61
C GLU A 45 56.25 -40.81 -16.55
N LYS A 46 57.02 -41.08 -17.60
CA LYS A 46 57.35 -40.05 -18.60
C LYS A 46 56.12 -39.58 -19.38
N ALA A 47 55.18 -40.48 -19.64
CA ALA A 47 53.91 -40.13 -20.29
C ALA A 47 53.10 -39.16 -19.43
N LEU A 48 52.95 -39.42 -18.12
CA LEU A 48 52.24 -38.54 -17.19
C LEU A 48 52.90 -37.15 -17.10
N HIS A 49 54.22 -37.10 -16.94
CA HIS A 49 54.96 -35.82 -16.95
C HIS A 49 54.77 -35.06 -18.26
N GLY A 50 54.79 -35.76 -19.40
CA GLY A 50 54.57 -35.16 -20.72
C GLY A 50 53.12 -34.67 -20.93
N TYR A 51 52.11 -35.38 -20.42
CA TYR A 51 50.73 -34.92 -20.51
C TYR A 51 50.45 -33.73 -19.60
N GLN A 52 51.03 -33.69 -18.40
CA GLN A 52 50.95 -32.54 -17.50
C GLN A 52 51.63 -31.31 -18.09
N ALA A 53 52.83 -31.47 -18.66
CA ALA A 53 53.55 -30.38 -19.33
C ALA A 53 52.82 -29.85 -20.59
N SER A 54 52.06 -30.71 -21.28
CA SER A 54 51.29 -30.32 -22.47
C SER A 54 49.86 -29.83 -22.16
N GLY A 55 49.39 -29.95 -20.91
CA GLY A 55 48.02 -29.62 -20.50
C GLY A 55 46.96 -30.55 -21.11
N ASP A 56 47.32 -31.80 -21.43
CA ASP A 56 46.38 -32.82 -21.94
C ASP A 56 45.76 -33.62 -20.78
N TYR A 57 44.83 -32.97 -20.07
CA TYR A 57 44.18 -33.51 -18.88
C TYR A 57 43.35 -34.77 -19.16
N LEU A 58 42.73 -34.87 -20.34
CA LEU A 58 42.01 -36.08 -20.77
C LEU A 58 42.94 -37.31 -20.81
N SER A 59 44.14 -37.15 -21.37
CA SER A 59 45.09 -38.26 -21.47
C SER A 59 45.69 -38.63 -20.11
N LEU A 60 45.91 -37.64 -19.23
CA LEU A 60 46.30 -37.89 -17.83
C LEU A 60 45.24 -38.70 -17.08
N VAL A 61 43.99 -38.22 -17.09
CA VAL A 61 42.88 -38.86 -16.38
C VAL A 61 42.63 -40.26 -16.92
N ARG A 62 42.71 -40.48 -18.24
CA ARG A 62 42.62 -41.83 -18.83
C ARG A 62 43.72 -42.75 -18.33
N THR A 63 44.95 -42.24 -18.18
CA THR A 63 46.10 -43.04 -17.71
C THR A 63 45.95 -43.40 -16.23
N TYR A 64 45.60 -42.45 -15.36
CA TYR A 64 45.34 -42.72 -13.94
C TYR A 64 44.13 -43.64 -13.73
N CYS A 65 43.05 -43.47 -14.49
CA CYS A 65 41.90 -44.39 -14.45
C CYS A 65 42.29 -45.82 -14.84
N ALA A 66 43.18 -45.99 -15.83
CA ALA A 66 43.65 -47.31 -16.26
C ALA A 66 44.57 -47.98 -15.22
N GLN A 67 45.27 -47.18 -14.40
CA GLN A 67 46.11 -47.66 -13.30
C GLN A 67 45.31 -47.96 -12.02
N GLY A 68 44.04 -47.53 -11.94
CA GLY A 68 43.17 -47.70 -10.76
C GLY A 68 43.24 -46.55 -9.76
N ASP A 69 44.04 -45.51 -10.05
CA ASP A 69 44.24 -44.35 -9.18
C ASP A 69 43.13 -43.31 -9.37
N LEU A 70 41.89 -43.68 -9.04
CA LEU A 70 40.70 -42.87 -9.27
C LEU A 70 40.66 -41.59 -8.42
N GLU A 71 41.24 -41.61 -7.22
CA GLU A 71 41.31 -40.43 -6.34
C GLU A 71 42.20 -39.33 -6.94
N ILE A 72 43.34 -39.72 -7.51
CA ILE A 72 44.25 -38.78 -8.20
C ILE A 72 43.58 -38.25 -9.48
N ALA A 73 42.89 -39.13 -10.21
CA ALA A 73 42.13 -38.73 -11.39
C ALA A 73 41.02 -37.73 -11.04
N ALA A 74 40.31 -37.92 -9.92
CA ALA A 74 39.28 -37.02 -9.42
C ALA A 74 39.83 -35.64 -9.06
N GLN A 75 40.91 -35.57 -8.27
CA GLN A 75 41.57 -34.32 -7.93
C GLN A 75 42.02 -33.56 -9.18
N LEU A 76 42.59 -34.28 -10.15
CA LEU A 76 43.05 -33.68 -11.39
C LEU A 76 41.89 -33.09 -12.23
N VAL A 77 40.73 -33.76 -12.26
CA VAL A 77 39.53 -33.22 -12.91
C VAL A 77 39.04 -31.96 -12.19
N GLU A 78 39.02 -31.95 -10.87
CA GLU A 78 38.58 -30.82 -10.05
C GLU A 78 39.50 -29.60 -10.19
N GLU A 79 40.82 -29.82 -10.25
CA GLU A 79 41.81 -28.77 -10.44
C GLU A 79 41.83 -28.23 -11.89
N SER A 80 41.70 -29.12 -12.87
CA SER A 80 41.79 -28.74 -14.28
C SER A 80 40.50 -28.14 -14.84
N GLY A 81 39.34 -28.55 -14.32
CA GLY A 81 38.02 -28.18 -14.84
C GLY A 81 37.77 -28.64 -16.27
N ASP A 82 38.53 -29.61 -16.80
CA ASP A 82 38.42 -30.04 -18.20
C ASP A 82 37.16 -30.91 -18.43
N PRO A 83 36.20 -30.49 -19.28
CA PRO A 83 34.95 -31.23 -19.46
C PRO A 83 35.14 -32.62 -20.08
N ALA A 84 36.16 -32.80 -20.93
CA ALA A 84 36.43 -34.08 -21.58
C ALA A 84 37.02 -35.08 -20.58
N ALA A 85 37.95 -34.65 -19.73
CA ALA A 85 38.50 -35.43 -18.63
C ALA A 85 37.42 -35.80 -17.60
N ALA A 86 36.57 -34.84 -17.22
CA ALA A 86 35.43 -35.09 -16.33
C ALA A 86 34.46 -36.13 -16.91
N PHE A 87 34.16 -36.05 -18.21
CA PHE A 87 33.28 -37.02 -18.87
C PHE A 87 33.89 -38.44 -18.91
N HIS A 88 35.20 -38.55 -19.15
CA HIS A 88 35.88 -39.85 -19.11
C HIS A 88 35.80 -40.46 -17.71
N LEU A 89 36.11 -39.67 -16.68
CA LEU A 89 36.07 -40.10 -15.28
C LEU A 89 34.64 -40.49 -14.85
N ALA A 90 33.63 -39.73 -15.28
CA ALA A 90 32.23 -40.06 -15.03
C ALA A 90 31.84 -41.43 -15.61
N ARG A 91 32.31 -41.75 -16.83
CA ARG A 91 32.06 -43.05 -17.47
C ARG A 91 32.78 -44.21 -16.77
N THR A 92 33.96 -43.97 -16.21
CA THR A 92 34.67 -45.00 -15.46
C THR A 92 33.94 -45.31 -14.14
N PHE A 93 33.45 -44.29 -13.44
CA PHE A 93 32.59 -44.51 -12.26
C PHE A 93 31.25 -45.16 -12.62
N GLU A 94 30.61 -44.78 -13.74
CA GLU A 94 29.37 -45.43 -14.23
C GLU A 94 29.60 -46.93 -14.53
N ALA A 95 30.77 -47.29 -15.09
CA ALA A 95 31.11 -48.68 -15.36
C ALA A 95 31.46 -49.50 -14.11
N MET A 96 31.77 -48.84 -12.99
CA MET A 96 32.05 -49.45 -11.69
C MET A 96 30.82 -49.48 -10.77
N ASP A 97 29.66 -49.06 -11.26
CA ASP A 97 28.41 -48.90 -10.49
C ASP A 97 28.50 -47.88 -9.33
N GLU A 98 29.52 -47.02 -9.32
CA GLU A 98 29.68 -45.91 -8.38
C GLU A 98 28.88 -44.69 -8.86
N TYR A 99 27.56 -44.80 -8.76
CA TYR A 99 26.64 -43.87 -9.41
C TYR A 99 26.67 -42.44 -8.84
N ALA A 100 26.96 -42.27 -7.55
CA ALA A 100 27.03 -40.96 -6.91
C ALA A 100 28.16 -40.09 -7.52
N ASP A 101 29.36 -40.66 -7.64
CA ASP A 101 30.50 -39.98 -8.26
C ASP A 101 30.32 -39.82 -9.77
N ALA A 102 29.74 -40.82 -10.44
CA ALA A 102 29.43 -40.71 -11.87
C ALA A 102 28.48 -39.53 -12.15
N ILE A 103 27.41 -39.35 -11.36
CA ILE A 103 26.48 -38.22 -11.49
C ILE A 103 27.20 -36.88 -11.28
N ARG A 104 28.03 -36.79 -10.23
CA ARG A 104 28.83 -35.60 -9.90
C ARG A 104 29.73 -35.20 -11.05
N PHE A 105 30.49 -36.14 -11.61
CA PHE A 105 31.41 -35.87 -12.72
C PHE A 105 30.72 -35.66 -14.06
N PHE A 106 29.56 -36.28 -14.32
CA PHE A 106 28.74 -35.94 -15.49
C PHE A 106 28.20 -34.51 -15.40
N GLY A 107 27.83 -34.05 -14.19
CA GLY A 107 27.50 -32.65 -13.91
C GLY A 107 28.68 -31.71 -14.18
N ALA A 108 29.88 -32.04 -13.66
CA ALA A 108 31.10 -31.27 -13.90
C ALA A 108 31.49 -31.20 -15.38
N ALA A 109 31.19 -32.25 -16.16
CA ALA A 109 31.40 -32.28 -17.61
C ALA A 109 30.37 -31.44 -18.41
N GLY A 110 29.38 -30.83 -17.75
CA GLY A 110 28.25 -30.15 -18.41
C GLY A 110 27.30 -31.10 -19.14
N ARG A 111 27.34 -32.41 -18.84
CA ARG A 111 26.52 -33.45 -19.47
C ARG A 111 25.34 -33.83 -18.58
N HIS A 112 24.53 -32.83 -18.25
CA HIS A 112 23.39 -32.97 -17.32
C HIS A 112 22.38 -34.05 -17.74
N GLY A 113 22.15 -34.28 -19.04
CA GLY A 113 21.26 -35.36 -19.50
C GLY A 113 21.76 -36.77 -19.17
N HIS A 114 23.08 -37.00 -19.20
CA HIS A 114 23.68 -38.27 -18.78
C HIS A 114 23.55 -38.47 -17.27
N ALA A 115 23.83 -37.41 -16.50
CA ALA A 115 23.67 -37.40 -15.05
C ALA A 115 22.20 -37.65 -14.64
N ALA A 116 21.23 -36.98 -15.28
CA ALA A 116 19.81 -37.13 -15.03
C ALA A 116 19.33 -38.56 -15.32
N ARG A 117 19.75 -39.15 -16.45
CA ARG A 117 19.42 -40.55 -16.78
C ARG A 117 19.92 -41.51 -15.69
N LEU A 118 21.11 -41.26 -15.15
CA LEU A 118 21.70 -42.10 -14.11
C LEU A 118 21.00 -41.90 -12.76
N ALA A 119 20.75 -40.65 -12.37
CA ALA A 119 19.98 -40.30 -11.17
C ALA A 119 18.60 -40.97 -11.17
N ARG A 120 17.93 -41.00 -12.33
CA ARG A 120 16.66 -41.74 -12.52
C ARG A 120 16.81 -43.23 -12.24
N ARG A 121 17.84 -43.90 -12.77
CA ARG A 121 18.06 -45.33 -12.55
C ARG A 121 18.29 -45.66 -11.07
N CYS A 122 18.91 -44.74 -10.34
CA CYS A 122 19.24 -44.91 -8.93
C CYS A 122 18.13 -44.44 -7.97
N GLY A 123 17.01 -43.90 -8.49
CA GLY A 123 15.92 -43.38 -7.65
C GLY A 123 16.28 -42.10 -6.87
N MET A 124 17.29 -41.36 -7.32
CA MET A 124 17.75 -40.11 -6.72
C MET A 124 16.88 -38.93 -7.21
N ASP A 125 15.65 -38.86 -6.72
CA ASP A 125 14.61 -37.98 -7.29
C ASP A 125 14.90 -36.47 -7.10
N ASN A 126 15.60 -36.08 -6.02
CA ASN A 126 15.97 -34.68 -5.77
C ASN A 126 17.11 -34.23 -6.69
N GLU A 127 18.13 -35.07 -6.86
CA GLU A 127 19.24 -34.85 -7.77
C GLU A 127 18.75 -34.85 -9.23
N LEU A 128 17.83 -35.77 -9.56
CA LEU A 128 17.18 -35.83 -10.87
C LEU A 128 16.48 -34.50 -11.19
N MET A 129 15.72 -33.93 -10.24
CA MET A 129 15.03 -32.66 -10.45
C MET A 129 16.00 -31.54 -10.82
N HIS A 130 17.08 -31.37 -10.04
CA HIS A 130 18.08 -30.33 -10.30
C HIS A 130 18.80 -30.52 -11.64
N LEU A 131 19.16 -31.76 -11.97
CA LEU A 131 19.85 -32.09 -13.23
C LEU A 131 18.92 -31.98 -14.45
N ALA A 132 17.64 -32.30 -14.29
CA ALA A 132 16.63 -32.18 -15.34
C ALA A 132 16.41 -30.71 -15.72
N LEU A 133 16.31 -29.80 -14.74
CA LEU A 133 16.17 -28.35 -14.99
C LEU A 133 17.36 -27.75 -15.78
N GLN A 134 18.53 -28.38 -15.75
CA GLN A 134 19.73 -27.99 -16.49
C GLN A 134 19.89 -28.76 -17.82
N SER A 135 18.97 -29.66 -18.13
CA SER A 135 19.00 -30.53 -19.31
C SER A 135 18.08 -30.00 -20.42
N PRO A 136 18.21 -30.51 -21.66
CA PRO A 136 17.29 -30.15 -22.74
C PRO A 136 15.82 -30.49 -22.42
N PRO A 137 14.84 -29.82 -23.05
CA PRO A 137 13.41 -30.04 -22.81
C PRO A 137 12.97 -31.51 -22.95
N GLU A 138 13.57 -32.27 -23.88
CA GLU A 138 13.31 -33.71 -24.04
C GLU A 138 13.60 -34.51 -22.76
N MET A 139 14.72 -34.20 -22.10
CA MET A 139 15.10 -34.83 -20.83
C MET A 139 14.23 -34.36 -19.66
N MET A 140 13.80 -33.10 -19.67
CA MET A 140 12.84 -32.59 -18.68
C MET A 140 11.51 -33.34 -18.77
N LEU A 141 10.97 -33.54 -19.97
CA LEU A 141 9.72 -34.29 -20.18
C LEU A 141 9.83 -35.76 -19.77
N ASP A 142 10.94 -36.42 -20.12
CA ASP A 142 11.19 -37.82 -19.74
C ASP A 142 11.32 -37.96 -18.21
N SER A 143 11.97 -36.99 -17.56
CA SER A 143 12.11 -36.94 -16.10
C SER A 143 10.78 -36.62 -15.40
N ALA A 144 9.96 -35.75 -15.99
CA ALA A 144 8.62 -35.41 -15.51
C ALA A 144 7.70 -36.63 -15.51
N ARG A 145 7.67 -37.41 -16.60
CA ARG A 145 6.89 -38.66 -16.69
C ARG A 145 7.27 -39.67 -15.63
N TYR A 146 8.57 -39.86 -15.41
CA TYR A 146 9.07 -40.74 -14.36
C TYR A 146 8.64 -40.29 -12.97
N LEU A 147 8.72 -39.00 -12.66
CA LEU A 147 8.29 -38.46 -11.37
C LEU A 147 6.76 -38.52 -11.18
N GLU A 148 5.98 -38.34 -12.25
CA GLU A 148 4.53 -38.54 -12.27
C GLU A 148 4.18 -39.99 -11.91
N GLU A 149 4.84 -40.98 -12.53
CA GLU A 149 4.65 -42.41 -12.22
C GLU A 149 5.03 -42.76 -10.76
N ARG A 150 6.01 -42.05 -10.19
CA ARG A 150 6.41 -42.24 -8.78
C ARG A 150 5.52 -41.53 -7.76
N GLY A 151 4.61 -40.67 -8.21
CA GLY A 151 3.75 -39.86 -7.33
C GLY A 151 4.40 -38.57 -6.82
N GLU A 152 5.57 -38.19 -7.35
CA GLU A 152 6.24 -36.92 -7.06
C GLU A 152 5.65 -35.79 -7.93
N LEU A 153 4.36 -35.54 -7.74
CA LEU A 153 3.53 -34.75 -8.65
C LEU A 153 3.96 -33.28 -8.75
N GLU A 154 4.37 -32.65 -7.65
CA GLU A 154 4.83 -31.24 -7.65
C GLU A 154 6.08 -31.04 -8.51
N LYS A 155 7.05 -31.96 -8.41
CA LYS A 155 8.28 -31.95 -9.22
C LYS A 155 7.96 -32.23 -10.68
N ALA A 156 7.09 -33.21 -10.96
CA ALA A 156 6.64 -33.54 -12.31
C ALA A 156 5.98 -32.32 -12.98
N THR A 157 5.06 -31.66 -12.30
CA THR A 157 4.37 -30.45 -12.78
C THR A 157 5.34 -29.32 -13.09
N THR A 158 6.31 -29.08 -12.21
CA THR A 158 7.34 -28.05 -12.42
C THR A 158 8.17 -28.35 -13.67
N LEU A 159 8.58 -29.60 -13.87
CA LEU A 159 9.33 -30.00 -15.06
C LEU A 159 8.49 -29.93 -16.35
N TYR A 160 7.23 -30.33 -16.32
CA TYR A 160 6.33 -30.20 -17.48
C TYR A 160 6.18 -28.73 -17.91
N HIS A 161 5.99 -27.83 -16.94
CA HIS A 161 5.90 -26.40 -17.21
C HIS A 161 7.22 -25.85 -17.80
N LYS A 162 8.37 -26.13 -17.15
CA LYS A 162 9.68 -25.65 -17.64
C LYS A 162 10.11 -26.26 -18.98
N ALA A 163 9.60 -27.43 -19.32
CA ALA A 163 9.80 -28.07 -20.62
C ALA A 163 8.90 -27.50 -21.74
N GLY A 164 8.02 -26.54 -21.44
CA GLY A 164 7.10 -25.91 -22.40
C GLY A 164 5.77 -26.66 -22.58
N ASN A 165 5.44 -27.63 -21.72
CA ASN A 165 4.17 -28.33 -21.74
C ASN A 165 3.25 -27.85 -20.60
N ALA A 166 2.81 -26.59 -20.70
CA ALA A 166 1.93 -25.97 -19.71
C ALA A 166 0.57 -26.70 -19.58
N GLY A 167 0.03 -27.23 -20.67
CA GLY A 167 -1.26 -27.95 -20.66
C GLY A 167 -1.24 -29.17 -19.73
N LYS A 168 -0.25 -30.06 -19.88
CA LYS A 168 -0.10 -31.23 -19.01
C LYS A 168 0.23 -30.86 -17.56
N ALA A 169 1.00 -29.79 -17.35
CA ALA A 169 1.28 -29.28 -16.01
C ALA A 169 0.00 -28.81 -15.30
N LEU A 170 -0.88 -28.10 -16.02
CA LEU A 170 -2.18 -27.66 -15.49
C LEU A 170 -3.13 -28.83 -15.24
N GLU A 171 -3.19 -29.81 -16.13
CA GLU A 171 -3.98 -31.04 -15.90
C GLU A 171 -3.58 -31.72 -14.58
N LEU A 172 -2.28 -31.81 -14.30
CA LEU A 172 -1.78 -32.37 -13.04
C LEU A 172 -2.13 -31.49 -11.84
N CYS A 173 -2.00 -30.17 -11.98
CA CYS A 173 -2.44 -29.23 -10.94
C CYS A 173 -3.92 -29.40 -10.60
N PHE A 174 -4.79 -29.51 -11.61
CA PHE A 174 -6.23 -29.59 -11.42
C PHE A 174 -6.69 -30.97 -10.93
N ALA A 175 -6.01 -32.04 -11.34
CA ALA A 175 -6.36 -33.40 -10.92
C ALA A 175 -5.97 -33.70 -9.47
N HIS A 176 -4.97 -33.00 -8.92
CA HIS A 176 -4.35 -33.30 -7.63
C HIS A 176 -4.27 -32.11 -6.67
N ASP A 177 -4.99 -31.02 -6.95
CA ASP A 177 -5.05 -29.82 -6.11
C ASP A 177 -3.67 -29.20 -5.79
N LEU A 178 -2.76 -29.19 -6.77
CA LEU A 178 -1.39 -28.68 -6.58
C LEU A 178 -1.33 -27.15 -6.71
N PHE A 179 -1.61 -26.45 -5.61
CA PHE A 179 -1.72 -24.98 -5.60
C PHE A 179 -0.39 -24.23 -5.76
N GLU A 180 0.71 -24.71 -5.17
CA GLU A 180 2.01 -24.02 -5.28
C GLU A 180 2.56 -24.05 -6.71
N PRO A 181 2.64 -25.21 -7.40
CA PRO A 181 3.03 -25.24 -8.81
C PRO A 181 2.07 -24.46 -9.71
N LEU A 182 0.76 -24.50 -9.41
CA LEU A 182 -0.25 -23.76 -10.15
C LEU A 182 -0.01 -22.25 -10.06
N ALA A 183 0.34 -21.72 -8.88
CA ALA A 183 0.63 -20.29 -8.72
C ALA A 183 1.80 -19.84 -9.60
N GLY A 184 2.88 -20.64 -9.67
CA GLY A 184 4.02 -20.34 -10.54
C GLY A 184 3.68 -20.41 -12.03
N ILE A 185 2.84 -21.38 -12.44
CA ILE A 185 2.34 -21.45 -13.82
C ILE A 185 1.47 -20.23 -14.12
N VAL A 186 0.56 -19.89 -13.22
CA VAL A 186 -0.36 -18.76 -13.36
C VAL A 186 0.38 -17.44 -13.44
N GLU A 187 1.43 -17.23 -12.63
CA GLU A 187 2.29 -16.04 -12.72
C GLU A 187 2.98 -15.95 -14.08
N SER A 188 3.56 -17.06 -14.55
CA SER A 188 4.19 -17.11 -15.88
C SER A 188 3.22 -16.85 -17.03
N VAL A 189 1.97 -17.31 -16.90
CA VAL A 189 0.89 -17.11 -17.89
C VAL A 189 0.35 -15.69 -17.79
N ALA A 190 0.29 -15.10 -16.60
CA ALA A 190 -0.20 -13.74 -16.40
C ALA A 190 0.81 -12.67 -16.84
N ASP A 191 2.11 -12.97 -16.80
CA ASP A 191 3.19 -12.07 -17.24
C ASP A 191 3.47 -12.16 -18.75
N ASP A 192 2.92 -13.17 -19.44
CA ASP A 192 3.05 -13.35 -20.88
C ASP A 192 1.93 -12.57 -21.61
N GLU A 193 2.30 -11.52 -22.35
CA GLU A 193 1.35 -10.70 -23.12
C GLU A 193 0.64 -11.49 -24.24
N ASP A 194 1.25 -12.58 -24.70
CA ASP A 194 0.71 -13.47 -25.73
C ASP A 194 0.05 -14.74 -25.14
N ALA A 195 -0.20 -14.76 -23.82
CA ALA A 195 -0.83 -15.88 -23.16
C ALA A 195 -2.18 -16.26 -23.78
N ASP A 196 -2.40 -17.55 -23.97
CA ASP A 196 -3.65 -18.07 -24.52
C ASP A 196 -4.84 -17.71 -23.59
N PRO A 197 -5.81 -16.90 -24.06
CA PRO A 197 -6.98 -16.53 -23.26
C PRO A 197 -7.79 -17.74 -22.77
N GLU A 198 -7.77 -18.86 -23.50
CA GLU A 198 -8.45 -20.09 -23.09
C GLU A 198 -7.78 -20.72 -21.86
N LEU A 199 -6.45 -20.61 -21.74
CA LEU A 199 -5.67 -21.10 -20.61
C LEU A 199 -5.96 -20.27 -19.35
N VAL A 200 -5.96 -18.94 -19.50
CA VAL A 200 -6.32 -18.00 -18.42
C VAL A 200 -7.72 -18.30 -17.90
N ALA A 201 -8.69 -18.49 -18.80
CA ALA A 201 -10.07 -18.81 -18.43
C ALA A 201 -10.19 -20.15 -17.68
N LYS A 202 -9.46 -21.19 -18.10
CA LYS A 202 -9.44 -22.50 -17.42
C LYS A 202 -8.86 -22.39 -16.00
N CYS A 203 -7.73 -21.69 -15.85
CA CYS A 203 -7.11 -21.45 -14.54
C CYS A 203 -8.03 -20.63 -13.62
N ALA A 204 -8.68 -19.60 -14.16
CA ALA A 204 -9.64 -18.80 -13.40
C ALA A 204 -10.86 -19.61 -12.96
N ALA A 205 -11.44 -20.43 -13.85
CA ALA A 205 -12.55 -21.33 -13.53
C ALA A 205 -12.18 -22.32 -12.42
N TYR A 206 -10.97 -22.88 -12.48
CA TYR A 206 -10.46 -23.75 -11.43
C TYR A 206 -10.35 -23.05 -10.08
N PHE A 207 -9.85 -21.82 -10.03
CA PHE A 207 -9.81 -21.05 -8.79
C PHE A 207 -11.22 -20.72 -8.26
N LEU A 208 -12.18 -20.46 -9.14
CA LEU A 208 -13.58 -20.24 -8.75
C LEU A 208 -14.22 -21.49 -8.13
N ASP A 209 -14.04 -22.65 -8.78
CA ASP A 209 -14.59 -23.93 -8.30
C ASP A 209 -14.01 -24.31 -6.92
N ASN A 210 -12.79 -23.88 -6.63
CA ASN A 210 -12.10 -24.09 -5.36
C ASN A 210 -12.29 -22.95 -4.33
N GLY A 211 -13.14 -21.96 -4.62
CA GLY A 211 -13.44 -20.85 -3.70
C GLY A 211 -12.30 -19.83 -3.51
N ARG A 212 -11.28 -19.85 -4.37
CA ARG A 212 -10.17 -18.88 -4.40
C ARG A 212 -10.50 -17.68 -5.29
N TYR A 213 -11.50 -16.91 -4.87
CA TYR A 213 -12.03 -15.80 -5.67
C TYR A 213 -11.01 -14.66 -5.90
N ASP A 214 -10.14 -14.39 -4.91
CA ASP A 214 -9.07 -13.38 -5.03
C ASP A 214 -8.11 -13.71 -6.19
N ASP A 215 -7.66 -14.95 -6.28
CA ASP A 215 -6.71 -15.39 -7.30
C ASP A 215 -7.37 -15.45 -8.68
N ALA A 216 -8.62 -15.92 -8.75
CA ALA A 216 -9.41 -15.93 -9.98
C ALA A 216 -9.58 -14.52 -10.56
N ALA A 217 -9.97 -13.55 -9.71
CA ALA A 217 -10.14 -12.17 -10.11
C ALA A 217 -8.82 -11.54 -10.58
N ARG A 218 -7.73 -11.72 -9.83
CA ARG A 218 -6.41 -11.18 -10.20
C ARG A 218 -5.92 -11.76 -11.51
N LEU A 219 -6.08 -13.07 -11.70
CA LEU A 219 -5.67 -13.74 -12.94
C LEU A 219 -6.43 -13.21 -14.14
N LEU A 220 -7.75 -13.06 -14.04
CA LEU A 220 -8.56 -12.52 -15.14
C LEU A 220 -8.21 -11.08 -15.47
N VAL A 221 -7.95 -10.26 -14.44
CA VAL A 221 -7.50 -8.88 -14.65
C VAL A 221 -6.13 -8.83 -15.33
N LYS A 222 -5.15 -9.63 -14.88
CA LYS A 222 -3.83 -9.69 -15.50
C LYS A 222 -3.86 -10.25 -16.92
N GLY A 223 -4.65 -11.30 -17.16
CA GLY A 223 -4.86 -11.91 -18.48
C GLY A 223 -5.73 -11.08 -19.44
N GLY A 224 -6.06 -9.83 -19.11
CA GLY A 224 -6.74 -8.88 -19.99
C GLY A 224 -8.26 -8.91 -19.97
N ASP A 225 -8.90 -9.88 -19.30
CA ASP A 225 -10.36 -9.91 -19.10
C ASP A 225 -10.77 -9.08 -17.87
N HIS A 226 -10.56 -7.77 -17.98
CA HIS A 226 -10.93 -6.80 -16.95
C HIS A 226 -12.43 -6.80 -16.63
N ALA A 227 -13.28 -7.14 -17.61
CA ALA A 227 -14.74 -7.14 -17.44
C ALA A 227 -15.16 -8.25 -16.49
N ARG A 228 -14.73 -9.49 -16.77
CA ARG A 228 -15.06 -10.64 -15.91
C ARG A 228 -14.37 -10.54 -14.56
N GLY A 229 -13.12 -10.08 -14.52
CA GLY A 229 -12.40 -9.85 -13.27
C GLY A 229 -13.14 -8.88 -12.34
N LEU A 230 -13.65 -7.77 -12.87
CA LEU A 230 -14.44 -6.80 -12.08
C LEU A 230 -15.77 -7.38 -11.59
N GLU A 231 -16.46 -8.19 -12.40
CA GLU A 231 -17.69 -8.87 -11.98
C GLU A 231 -17.44 -9.77 -10.77
N LEU A 232 -16.40 -10.61 -10.82
CA LEU A 232 -16.05 -11.49 -9.70
C LEU A 232 -15.69 -10.72 -8.44
N ILE A 233 -15.01 -9.59 -8.57
CA ILE A 233 -14.69 -8.73 -7.43
C ILE A 233 -15.96 -8.24 -6.74
N VAL A 234 -16.97 -7.87 -7.52
CA VAL A 234 -18.26 -7.39 -6.99
C VAL A 234 -19.08 -8.53 -6.42
N GLU A 235 -19.14 -9.69 -7.09
CA GLU A 235 -19.97 -10.84 -6.71
C GLU A 235 -19.48 -11.48 -5.40
N HIS A 236 -18.15 -11.57 -5.21
CA HIS A 236 -17.55 -12.27 -4.08
C HIS A 236 -16.91 -11.33 -3.04
N ASP A 237 -17.11 -10.02 -3.17
CA ASP A 237 -16.52 -8.98 -2.31
C ASP A 237 -14.99 -9.11 -2.13
N VAL A 238 -14.29 -9.42 -3.23
CA VAL A 238 -12.82 -9.51 -3.26
C VAL A 238 -12.23 -8.16 -2.90
N LYS A 239 -11.26 -8.12 -1.99
CA LYS A 239 -10.68 -6.86 -1.51
C LYS A 239 -9.95 -6.13 -2.64
N MET A 240 -10.42 -4.93 -2.95
CA MET A 240 -9.79 -4.05 -3.93
C MET A 240 -8.55 -3.37 -3.33
N ASP A 241 -7.36 -3.83 -3.72
CA ASP A 241 -6.09 -3.17 -3.39
C ASP A 241 -5.64 -2.18 -4.50
N GLU A 242 -4.52 -1.51 -4.28
CA GLU A 242 -4.02 -0.50 -5.22
C GLU A 242 -3.55 -1.13 -6.54
N GLU A 243 -2.88 -2.29 -6.49
CA GLU A 243 -2.39 -3.00 -7.67
C GLU A 243 -3.54 -3.42 -8.58
N LEU A 244 -4.56 -4.09 -8.02
CA LEU A 244 -5.75 -4.53 -8.75
C LEU A 244 -6.54 -3.35 -9.32
N ALA A 245 -6.66 -2.27 -8.55
CA ALA A 245 -7.37 -1.09 -9.00
C ALA A 245 -6.62 -0.34 -10.11
N GLU A 246 -5.28 -0.30 -10.11
CA GLU A 246 -4.49 0.24 -11.23
C GLU A 246 -4.52 -0.68 -12.45
N ALA A 247 -4.43 -2.01 -12.28
CA ALA A 247 -4.54 -2.96 -13.39
C ALA A 247 -5.90 -2.87 -14.09
N LEU A 248 -6.99 -2.69 -13.34
CA LEU A 248 -8.34 -2.44 -13.88
C LEU A 248 -8.52 -1.06 -14.52
N THR A 249 -7.56 -0.14 -14.38
CA THR A 249 -7.68 1.23 -14.89
C THR A 249 -7.17 1.34 -16.32
N PRO A 250 -8.03 1.65 -17.31
CA PRO A 250 -7.58 1.78 -18.68
C PRO A 250 -6.65 2.98 -18.88
N PRO A 251 -5.64 2.87 -19.77
CA PRO A 251 -4.72 3.96 -20.09
C PRO A 251 -5.46 5.17 -20.67
N LYS A 252 -4.85 6.36 -20.52
CA LYS A 252 -5.42 7.63 -20.97
C LYS A 252 -5.07 7.89 -22.44
N GLY A 253 -6.07 8.20 -23.26
CA GLY A 253 -5.87 8.70 -24.62
C GLY A 253 -5.60 7.63 -25.69
N ALA A 254 -5.97 6.38 -25.46
CA ALA A 254 -5.99 5.39 -26.53
C ALA A 254 -7.15 5.72 -27.49
N ASP A 255 -6.84 5.97 -28.76
CA ASP A 255 -7.86 6.27 -29.77
C ASP A 255 -8.76 5.05 -29.95
N PRO A 256 -10.11 5.19 -30.01
CA PRO A 256 -11.02 4.06 -30.20
C PRO A 256 -10.78 3.25 -31.48
N LYS A 257 -10.00 3.82 -32.41
CA LYS A 257 -9.59 3.19 -33.68
C LYS A 257 -8.36 2.28 -33.52
N ASP A 258 -7.58 2.45 -32.46
CA ASP A 258 -6.36 1.69 -32.15
C ASP A 258 -6.59 0.69 -30.99
N GLY A 259 -7.84 0.25 -30.79
CA GLY A 259 -8.22 -0.67 -29.71
C GLY A 259 -8.46 -0.01 -28.36
N GLY A 260 -8.48 1.33 -28.29
CA GLY A 260 -8.77 2.10 -27.08
C GLY A 260 -10.24 2.06 -26.64
N ILE A 261 -10.48 2.22 -25.34
CA ILE A 261 -11.82 2.38 -24.77
C ILE A 261 -12.24 3.86 -24.92
N SER A 262 -13.50 4.14 -25.28
CA SER A 262 -13.99 5.52 -25.34
C SER A 262 -13.87 6.23 -23.99
N GLU A 263 -13.68 7.56 -23.99
CA GLU A 263 -13.57 8.34 -22.75
C GLU A 263 -14.82 8.18 -21.86
N GLU A 264 -16.02 8.02 -22.43
CA GLU A 264 -17.25 7.75 -21.68
C GLU A 264 -17.24 6.37 -21.02
N ALA A 265 -16.82 5.33 -21.74
CA ALA A 265 -16.76 3.96 -21.22
C ALA A 265 -15.66 3.83 -20.16
N ARG A 266 -14.51 4.48 -20.36
CA ARG A 266 -13.43 4.57 -19.39
C ARG A 266 -13.89 5.27 -18.12
N LYS A 267 -14.60 6.39 -18.25
CA LYS A 267 -15.21 7.08 -17.10
C LYS A 267 -16.21 6.17 -16.37
N ALA A 268 -17.08 5.46 -17.08
CA ALA A 268 -18.05 4.56 -16.48
C ALA A 268 -17.36 3.43 -15.68
N LEU A 269 -16.28 2.86 -16.21
CA LEU A 269 -15.50 1.83 -15.54
C LEU A 269 -14.82 2.35 -14.27
N LEU A 270 -14.13 3.49 -14.35
CA LEU A 270 -13.52 4.15 -13.18
C LEU A 270 -14.56 4.45 -12.09
N MET A 271 -15.77 4.82 -12.47
CA MET A 271 -16.87 5.06 -11.53
C MET A 271 -17.36 3.80 -10.85
N LYS A 272 -17.37 2.65 -11.56
CA LYS A 272 -17.66 1.34 -10.97
C LYS A 272 -16.58 0.92 -9.99
N ILE A 273 -15.30 0.97 -10.39
CA ILE A 273 -14.16 0.64 -9.53
C ILE A 273 -14.20 1.49 -8.25
N ALA A 274 -14.38 2.81 -8.40
CA ALA A 274 -14.47 3.72 -7.26
C ALA A 274 -15.64 3.42 -6.31
N ALA A 275 -16.78 2.96 -6.85
CA ALA A 275 -17.93 2.55 -6.05
C ALA A 275 -17.64 1.28 -5.24
N VAL A 276 -16.95 0.30 -5.84
CA VAL A 276 -16.50 -0.91 -5.13
C VAL A 276 -15.57 -0.54 -3.99
N CYS A 277 -14.51 0.24 -4.26
CA CYS A 277 -13.58 0.71 -3.23
C CYS A 277 -14.30 1.41 -2.07
N LYS A 278 -15.29 2.25 -2.39
CA LYS A 278 -16.07 2.98 -1.39
C LYS A 278 -16.93 2.05 -0.53
N ASN A 279 -17.55 1.03 -1.13
CA ASN A 279 -18.38 0.06 -0.42
C ASN A 279 -17.54 -0.81 0.52
N GLN A 280 -16.31 -1.12 0.13
CA GLN A 280 -15.32 -1.85 0.94
C GLN A 280 -14.63 -0.99 2.02
N GLY A 281 -14.98 0.29 2.14
CA GLY A 281 -14.37 1.22 3.10
C GLY A 281 -12.99 1.76 2.70
N SER A 282 -12.49 1.43 1.50
CA SER A 282 -11.25 1.97 0.93
C SER A 282 -11.48 3.38 0.33
N TYR A 283 -11.73 4.35 1.21
CA TYR A 283 -12.15 5.70 0.82
C TYR A 283 -11.09 6.51 0.07
N HIS A 284 -9.80 6.31 0.37
CA HIS A 284 -8.71 6.98 -0.34
C HIS A 284 -8.58 6.48 -1.78
N LEU A 285 -8.66 5.16 -1.98
CA LEU A 285 -8.62 4.57 -3.31
C LEU A 285 -9.86 4.98 -4.12
N ALA A 286 -11.04 4.99 -3.50
CA ALA A 286 -12.26 5.52 -4.11
C ALA A 286 -12.09 6.99 -4.53
N CYS A 287 -11.50 7.84 -3.68
CA CYS A 287 -11.22 9.24 -4.01
C CYS A 287 -10.28 9.37 -5.22
N LYS A 288 -9.20 8.58 -5.28
CA LYS A 288 -8.25 8.53 -6.40
C LYS A 288 -8.98 8.18 -7.71
N LYS A 289 -9.77 7.10 -7.72
CA LYS A 289 -10.50 6.64 -8.91
C LYS A 289 -11.62 7.59 -9.34
N TYR A 290 -12.38 8.18 -8.42
CA TYR A 290 -13.37 9.22 -8.75
C TYR A 290 -12.70 10.48 -9.34
N THR A 291 -11.52 10.85 -8.84
CA THR A 291 -10.74 11.98 -9.38
C THR A 291 -10.24 11.69 -10.79
N GLN A 292 -9.75 10.46 -11.05
CA GLN A 292 -9.37 10.01 -12.39
C GLN A 292 -10.57 10.02 -13.36
N ALA A 293 -11.77 9.69 -12.89
CA ALA A 293 -13.02 9.77 -13.66
C ALA A 293 -13.51 11.22 -13.89
N GLY A 294 -12.86 12.21 -13.30
CA GLY A 294 -13.26 13.63 -13.36
C GLY A 294 -14.43 14.00 -12.46
N ASP A 295 -14.95 13.10 -11.62
CA ASP A 295 -16.03 13.36 -10.67
C ASP A 295 -15.47 13.78 -9.30
N LYS A 296 -15.05 15.05 -9.23
CA LYS A 296 -14.49 15.63 -8.00
C LYS A 296 -15.50 15.66 -6.84
N MET A 297 -16.80 15.70 -7.13
CA MET A 297 -17.85 15.73 -6.11
C MET A 297 -17.97 14.38 -5.40
N LYS A 298 -17.98 13.27 -6.15
CA LYS A 298 -17.97 11.93 -5.54
C LYS A 298 -16.64 11.61 -4.86
N ALA A 299 -15.53 12.08 -5.42
CA ALA A 299 -14.22 11.99 -4.78
C ALA A 299 -14.23 12.66 -3.39
N MET A 300 -14.74 13.89 -3.33
CA MET A 300 -14.88 14.62 -2.07
C MET A 300 -15.78 13.88 -1.07
N LYS A 301 -16.94 13.37 -1.50
CA LYS A 301 -17.84 12.59 -0.64
C LYS A 301 -17.18 11.32 -0.10
N ALA A 302 -16.34 10.65 -0.88
CA ALA A 302 -15.57 9.50 -0.40
C ALA A 302 -14.54 9.93 0.64
N LEU A 303 -13.82 11.02 0.39
CA LEU A 303 -12.79 11.54 1.28
C LEU A 303 -13.36 12.04 2.62
N LEU A 304 -14.52 12.70 2.61
CA LEU A 304 -15.22 13.09 3.84
C LEU A 304 -15.58 11.89 4.73
N LYS A 305 -15.88 10.72 4.13
CA LYS A 305 -16.12 9.49 4.89
C LYS A 305 -14.85 8.89 5.49
N SER A 306 -13.68 9.22 4.96
CA SER A 306 -12.41 8.71 5.51
C SER A 306 -12.01 9.42 6.80
N GLY A 307 -12.57 10.59 7.09
CA GLY A 307 -12.25 11.39 8.27
C GLY A 307 -10.89 12.10 8.22
N ASP A 308 -10.14 11.97 7.13
CA ASP A 308 -8.77 12.48 6.97
C ASP A 308 -8.79 13.98 6.67
N THR A 309 -8.79 14.80 7.73
CA THR A 309 -8.93 16.26 7.66
C THR A 309 -7.86 16.92 6.78
N GLU A 310 -6.61 16.47 6.86
CA GLU A 310 -5.51 17.01 6.08
C GLU A 310 -5.74 16.80 4.58
N LYS A 311 -6.06 15.56 4.16
CA LYS A 311 -6.33 15.27 2.75
C LYS A 311 -7.61 15.96 2.27
N ILE A 312 -8.63 16.08 3.12
CA ILE A 312 -9.87 16.81 2.82
C ILE A 312 -9.56 18.28 2.50
N CYS A 313 -8.79 18.95 3.37
CA CYS A 313 -8.38 20.34 3.19
C CYS A 313 -7.51 20.52 1.92
N PHE A 314 -6.54 19.62 1.70
CA PHE A 314 -5.70 19.62 0.51
C PHE A 314 -6.52 19.46 -0.78
N PHE A 315 -7.40 18.46 -0.83
CA PHE A 315 -8.22 18.17 -2.00
C PHE A 315 -9.16 19.33 -2.33
N ALA A 316 -9.74 19.98 -1.32
CA ALA A 316 -10.56 21.18 -1.51
C ALA A 316 -9.75 22.34 -2.12
N GLY A 317 -8.54 22.58 -1.62
CA GLY A 317 -7.63 23.61 -2.13
C GLY A 317 -7.23 23.40 -3.61
N VAL A 318 -7.00 22.16 -4.02
CA VAL A 318 -6.65 21.80 -5.40
C VAL A 318 -7.87 21.80 -6.32
N SER A 319 -9.03 21.35 -5.83
CA SER A 319 -10.23 21.18 -6.64
C SER A 319 -10.85 22.49 -7.13
N ARG A 320 -10.76 23.55 -6.31
CA ARG A 320 -11.25 24.92 -6.60
C ARG A 320 -12.72 24.99 -7.06
N GLN A 321 -13.58 24.15 -6.49
CA GLN A 321 -15.03 24.17 -6.75
C GLN A 321 -15.79 24.71 -5.53
N ARG A 322 -16.80 25.54 -5.78
CA ARG A 322 -17.60 26.20 -4.74
C ARG A 322 -18.23 25.16 -3.80
N GLU A 323 -18.86 24.15 -4.37
CA GLU A 323 -19.59 23.12 -3.64
C GLU A 323 -18.66 22.29 -2.76
N ILE A 324 -17.45 21.98 -3.25
CA ILE A 324 -16.42 21.26 -2.49
C ILE A 324 -15.97 22.09 -1.28
N TYR A 325 -15.74 23.39 -1.45
CA TYR A 325 -15.40 24.27 -0.33
C TYR A 325 -16.49 24.32 0.73
N VAL A 326 -17.77 24.42 0.33
CA VAL A 326 -18.90 24.38 1.27
C VAL A 326 -18.94 23.04 2.00
N MET A 327 -18.81 21.92 1.28
CA MET A 327 -18.79 20.59 1.88
C MET A 327 -17.64 20.41 2.88
N THR A 328 -16.44 20.90 2.57
CA THR A 328 -15.31 20.90 3.50
C THR A 328 -15.64 21.69 4.76
N ALA A 329 -16.08 22.95 4.60
CA ALA A 329 -16.34 23.82 5.74
C ALA A 329 -17.46 23.27 6.64
N ASN A 330 -18.52 22.71 6.05
CA ASN A 330 -19.59 22.05 6.80
C ASN A 330 -19.05 20.85 7.59
N TYR A 331 -18.19 20.03 6.98
CA TYR A 331 -17.58 18.89 7.67
C TYR A 331 -16.69 19.35 8.84
N LEU A 332 -15.84 20.35 8.64
CA LEU A 332 -14.96 20.86 9.69
C LEU A 332 -15.74 21.43 10.88
N GLN A 333 -16.93 22.00 10.66
CA GLN A 333 -17.81 22.45 11.75
C GLN A 333 -18.36 21.32 12.62
N THR A 334 -18.44 20.09 12.11
CA THR A 334 -18.85 18.93 12.91
C THR A 334 -17.73 18.42 13.84
N LEU A 335 -16.50 18.91 13.66
CA LEU A 335 -15.36 18.59 14.49
C LEU A 335 -15.26 19.57 15.68
N ARG A 336 -14.37 19.30 16.63
CA ARG A 336 -14.09 20.21 17.77
C ARG A 336 -13.19 21.36 17.32
N TRP A 337 -13.75 22.34 16.61
CA TRP A 337 -13.01 23.49 16.08
C TRP A 337 -12.72 24.59 17.12
N HIS A 338 -13.50 24.68 18.21
CA HIS A 338 -13.38 25.75 19.22
C HIS A 338 -11.99 25.80 19.90
N GLY A 339 -11.34 24.65 20.07
CA GLY A 339 -9.98 24.56 20.63
C GLY A 339 -8.86 24.57 19.60
N ASP A 340 -9.19 24.67 18.30
CA ASP A 340 -8.24 24.55 17.20
C ASP A 340 -8.30 25.78 16.27
N PRO A 341 -7.32 26.71 16.41
CA PRO A 341 -7.23 27.89 15.57
C PRO A 341 -7.04 27.57 14.07
N GLU A 342 -6.41 26.43 13.74
CA GLU A 342 -6.22 26.03 12.36
C GLU A 342 -7.55 25.60 11.72
N LEU A 343 -8.35 24.78 12.41
CA LEU A 343 -9.68 24.38 11.92
C LEU A 343 -10.58 25.60 11.69
N THR A 344 -10.60 26.53 12.65
CA THR A 344 -11.35 27.79 12.54
C THR A 344 -10.91 28.59 11.31
N LYS A 345 -9.59 28.73 11.11
CA LYS A 345 -9.04 29.40 9.93
C LYS A 345 -9.44 28.72 8.62
N HIS A 346 -9.42 27.39 8.57
CA HIS A 346 -9.84 26.63 7.39
C HIS A 346 -11.33 26.79 7.09
N ILE A 347 -12.20 26.74 8.09
CA ILE A 347 -13.66 26.95 7.94
C ILE A 347 -13.91 28.34 7.30
N VAL A 348 -13.36 29.40 7.89
CA VAL A 348 -13.49 30.77 7.39
C VAL A 348 -12.93 30.88 5.97
N GLN A 349 -11.75 30.31 5.72
CA GLN A 349 -11.10 30.34 4.40
C GLN A 349 -11.96 29.66 3.34
N PHE A 350 -12.51 28.48 3.61
CA PHE A 350 -13.29 27.72 2.64
C PHE A 350 -14.65 28.37 2.36
N TYR A 351 -15.37 28.85 3.37
CA TYR A 351 -16.60 29.60 3.12
C TYR A 351 -16.36 30.91 2.36
N THR A 352 -15.29 31.63 2.68
CA THR A 352 -14.90 32.84 1.96
C THR A 352 -14.60 32.53 0.49
N LYS A 353 -13.83 31.48 0.20
CA LYS A 353 -13.54 31.03 -1.16
C LYS A 353 -14.80 30.56 -1.91
N ALA A 354 -15.75 29.96 -1.22
CA ALA A 354 -17.04 29.55 -1.77
C ALA A 354 -18.02 30.72 -1.99
N ARG A 355 -17.73 31.91 -1.44
CA ARG A 355 -18.67 33.03 -1.33
C ARG A 355 -19.99 32.60 -0.65
N ALA A 356 -19.92 31.66 0.29
CA ALA A 356 -21.06 31.17 1.05
C ALA A 356 -21.27 32.07 2.28
N VAL A 357 -21.76 33.28 2.04
CA VAL A 357 -21.85 34.34 3.07
C VAL A 357 -22.81 34.00 4.21
N GLU A 358 -23.89 33.28 3.93
CA GLU A 358 -24.86 32.86 4.93
C GLU A 358 -24.29 31.79 5.86
N SER A 359 -23.63 30.77 5.30
CA SER A 359 -22.96 29.74 6.09
C SER A 359 -21.81 30.30 6.91
N LEU A 360 -21.10 31.30 6.37
CA LEU A 360 -20.05 32.02 7.12
C LEU A 360 -20.64 32.85 8.27
N SER A 361 -21.76 33.56 8.06
CA SER A 361 -22.48 34.27 9.13
C SER A 361 -22.91 33.29 10.22
N GLY A 362 -23.55 32.18 9.86
CA GLY A 362 -24.00 31.18 10.81
C GLY A 362 -22.86 30.51 11.59
N PHE A 363 -21.68 30.38 10.98
CA PHE A 363 -20.48 29.95 11.69
C PHE A 363 -20.07 30.96 12.77
N TYR A 364 -20.02 32.26 12.46
CA TYR A 364 -19.73 33.30 13.44
C TYR A 364 -20.80 33.42 14.54
N GLU A 365 -22.07 33.17 14.22
CA GLU A 365 -23.13 33.05 15.24
C GLU A 365 -22.88 31.85 16.18
N SER A 366 -22.41 30.73 15.64
CA SER A 366 -22.02 29.56 16.45
C SER A 366 -20.80 29.86 17.33
N VAL A 367 -19.83 30.65 16.84
CA VAL A 367 -18.71 31.16 17.65
C VAL A 367 -19.25 32.01 18.80
N ALA A 368 -20.14 32.96 18.52
CA ALA A 368 -20.73 33.82 19.55
C ALA A 368 -21.49 33.00 20.61
N GLN A 369 -22.25 31.98 20.20
CA GLN A 369 -22.97 31.10 21.13
C GLN A 369 -22.00 30.38 22.08
N ILE A 370 -20.90 29.81 21.58
CA ILE A 370 -19.91 29.11 22.41
C ILE A 370 -19.21 30.08 23.37
N GLU A 371 -18.83 31.27 22.91
CA GLU A 371 -18.21 32.30 23.75
C GLU A 371 -19.13 32.73 24.91
N ILE A 372 -20.44 32.86 24.66
CA ILE A 372 -21.43 33.11 25.72
C ILE A 372 -21.58 31.89 26.62
N ASP A 373 -21.72 30.71 26.01
CA ASP A 373 -22.20 29.53 26.73
C ASP A 373 -21.15 28.86 27.60
N GLU A 374 -19.94 28.71 27.07
CA GLU A 374 -18.85 28.00 27.71
C GLU A 374 -17.91 28.96 28.44
N TYR A 375 -17.65 30.13 27.86
CA TYR A 375 -16.63 31.07 28.35
C TYR A 375 -17.21 32.31 29.06
N ARG A 376 -18.51 32.58 28.92
CA ARG A 376 -19.16 33.83 29.37
C ARG A 376 -18.42 35.09 28.90
N ASP A 377 -17.76 35.01 27.74
CA ASP A 377 -16.96 36.08 27.13
C ASP A 377 -17.84 36.89 26.16
N TYR A 378 -18.65 37.76 26.75
CA TYR A 378 -19.59 38.60 25.99
C TYR A 378 -18.91 39.64 25.08
N ASP A 379 -17.64 40.00 25.32
CA ASP A 379 -16.89 40.90 24.44
C ASP A 379 -16.56 40.21 23.11
N LYS A 380 -16.00 38.99 23.18
CA LYS A 380 -15.72 38.20 21.98
C LYS A 380 -16.99 37.77 21.26
N ALA A 381 -18.06 37.47 22.00
CA ALA A 381 -19.35 37.18 21.40
C ALA A 381 -19.89 38.37 20.59
N ALA A 382 -19.77 39.60 21.11
CA ALA A 382 -20.13 40.81 20.37
C ALA A 382 -19.29 40.98 19.10
N ASP A 383 -17.97 40.76 19.19
CA ASP A 383 -17.07 40.82 18.02
C ASP A 383 -17.47 39.80 16.94
N ALA A 384 -17.76 38.55 17.35
CA ALA A 384 -18.21 37.50 16.44
C ALA A 384 -19.55 37.82 15.78
N LEU A 385 -20.54 38.36 16.52
CA LEU A 385 -21.82 38.79 15.96
C LEU A 385 -21.66 39.95 14.96
N ARG A 386 -20.74 40.90 15.22
CA ARG A 386 -20.41 41.97 14.27
C ARG A 386 -19.78 41.42 12.98
N ASP A 387 -18.90 40.44 13.09
CA ASP A 387 -18.34 39.76 11.92
C ASP A 387 -19.41 38.98 11.14
N ALA A 388 -20.32 38.30 11.83
CA ALA A 388 -21.48 37.66 11.22
C ALA A 388 -22.31 38.67 10.39
N ALA A 389 -22.66 39.82 10.99
CA ALA A 389 -23.45 40.86 10.33
C ALA A 389 -22.74 41.46 9.11
N LYS A 390 -21.42 41.69 9.21
CA LYS A 390 -20.58 42.16 8.11
C LYS A 390 -20.56 41.21 6.91
N HIS A 391 -20.64 39.90 7.16
CA HIS A 391 -20.72 38.90 6.11
C HIS A 391 -22.13 38.78 5.53
N LEU A 392 -23.14 38.78 6.39
CA LEU A 392 -24.55 38.71 5.99
C LEU A 392 -24.99 39.93 5.16
N ALA A 393 -24.44 41.12 5.45
CA ALA A 393 -24.65 42.35 4.67
C ALA A 393 -24.28 42.22 3.18
N LYS A 394 -23.47 41.21 2.82
CA LYS A 394 -23.07 40.92 1.44
C LYS A 394 -23.99 39.89 0.76
N SER A 395 -24.96 39.34 1.49
CA SER A 395 -25.93 38.39 0.95
C SER A 395 -26.92 39.09 0.01
N LYS A 396 -27.46 38.31 -0.92
CA LYS A 396 -28.52 38.73 -1.85
C LYS A 396 -29.72 37.79 -1.81
N ALA A 397 -29.80 36.93 -0.80
CA ALA A 397 -30.88 35.97 -0.67
C ALA A 397 -32.18 36.64 -0.21
N ASP A 398 -33.30 36.03 -0.57
CA ASP A 398 -34.61 36.45 -0.11
C ASP A 398 -34.70 36.20 1.41
N GLY A 399 -35.08 37.24 2.16
CA GLY A 399 -35.16 37.19 3.63
C GLY A 399 -33.89 37.62 4.38
N HIS A 400 -32.81 38.00 3.69
CA HIS A 400 -31.60 38.51 4.35
C HIS A 400 -31.90 39.74 5.24
N ASP A 401 -32.83 40.61 4.86
CA ASP A 401 -33.25 41.77 5.66
C ASP A 401 -33.87 41.38 7.02
N ALA A 402 -34.56 40.25 7.09
CA ALA A 402 -35.12 39.74 8.34
C ALA A 402 -34.04 39.13 9.22
N MET A 403 -33.14 38.34 8.61
CA MET A 403 -31.99 37.75 9.31
C MET A 403 -31.03 38.84 9.83
N MET A 404 -30.76 39.86 9.03
CA MET A 404 -29.92 41.00 9.42
C MET A 404 -30.51 41.76 10.60
N ARG A 405 -31.82 42.05 10.57
CA ARG A 405 -32.51 42.69 11.69
C ARG A 405 -32.47 41.86 12.98
N SER A 406 -32.66 40.53 12.89
CA SER A 406 -32.52 39.64 14.05
C SER A 406 -31.06 39.65 14.57
N LEU A 407 -30.07 39.60 13.68
CA LEU A 407 -28.66 39.61 14.07
C LEU A 407 -28.22 40.94 14.70
N GLU A 408 -28.64 42.08 14.15
CA GLU A 408 -28.40 43.41 14.72
C GLU A 408 -29.06 43.55 16.09
N ALA A 409 -30.32 43.10 16.22
CA ALA A 409 -31.05 43.05 17.48
C ALA A 409 -30.32 42.25 18.57
N ARG A 410 -29.79 41.07 18.22
CA ARG A 410 -29.02 40.21 19.13
C ARG A 410 -27.68 40.85 19.52
N THR A 411 -27.00 41.46 18.54
CA THR A 411 -25.75 42.19 18.75
C THR A 411 -25.95 43.35 19.74
N GLU A 412 -27.00 44.16 19.56
CA GLU A 412 -27.33 45.28 20.45
C GLU A 412 -27.55 44.80 21.89
N LEU A 413 -28.20 43.65 22.08
CA LEU A 413 -28.47 43.11 23.40
C LEU A 413 -27.19 42.65 24.11
N VAL A 414 -26.29 41.97 23.39
CA VAL A 414 -24.97 41.56 23.90
C VAL A 414 -24.08 42.78 24.19
N GLU A 415 -24.07 43.79 23.33
CA GLU A 415 -23.33 45.04 23.56
C GLU A 415 -23.89 45.83 24.74
N THR A 416 -25.20 45.78 24.95
CA THR A 416 -25.87 46.37 26.12
C THR A 416 -25.40 45.70 27.41
N PHE A 417 -25.23 44.38 27.41
CA PHE A 417 -24.68 43.65 28.55
C PHE A 417 -23.24 44.07 28.85
N VAL A 418 -22.37 44.10 27.83
CA VAL A 418 -20.99 44.56 27.96
C VAL A 418 -20.94 45.99 28.53
N ARG A 419 -21.78 46.89 28.00
CA ARG A 419 -21.88 48.27 28.47
C ARG A 419 -22.33 48.36 29.92
N ALA A 420 -23.35 47.59 30.33
CA ALA A 420 -23.82 47.56 31.70
C ALA A 420 -22.71 47.09 32.67
N ARG A 421 -21.94 46.08 32.27
CA ARG A 421 -20.77 45.60 33.03
C ARG A 421 -19.70 46.68 33.19
N THR A 422 -19.38 47.42 32.12
CA THR A 422 -18.44 48.54 32.18
C THR A 422 -18.92 49.66 33.10
N LEU A 423 -20.21 50.01 33.05
CA LEU A 423 -20.80 51.05 33.92
C LEU A 423 -20.79 50.65 35.40
N LEU A 424 -21.09 49.37 35.72
CA LEU A 424 -20.97 48.86 37.09
C LEU A 424 -19.54 48.95 37.61
N ALA A 425 -18.55 48.62 36.78
CA ALA A 425 -17.13 48.73 37.13
C ALA A 425 -16.69 50.20 37.31
N ALA A 426 -17.29 51.13 36.57
CA ALA A 426 -17.05 52.58 36.69
C ALA A 426 -17.78 53.23 37.89
N GLY A 427 -18.77 52.55 38.49
CA GLY A 427 -19.55 53.05 39.61
C GLY A 427 -20.87 53.74 39.24
N ASP A 428 -21.26 53.72 37.96
CA ASP A 428 -22.52 54.30 37.46
C ASP A 428 -23.70 53.32 37.63
N VAL A 429 -23.96 52.96 38.89
CA VAL A 429 -24.87 51.86 39.25
C VAL A 429 -26.32 52.09 38.80
N ALA A 430 -26.79 53.34 38.84
CA ALA A 430 -28.17 53.67 38.48
C ALA A 430 -28.47 53.41 37.00
N GLU A 431 -27.57 53.83 36.10
CA GLU A 431 -27.73 53.60 34.66
C GLU A 431 -27.54 52.12 34.32
N ALA A 432 -26.55 51.45 34.93
CA ALA A 432 -26.32 50.04 34.71
C ALA A 432 -27.50 49.16 35.14
N THR A 433 -28.12 49.47 36.30
CA THR A 433 -29.32 48.77 36.79
C THR A 433 -30.47 48.91 35.80
N GLN A 434 -30.71 50.11 35.25
CA GLN A 434 -31.74 50.33 34.23
C GLN A 434 -31.47 49.58 32.92
N LEU A 435 -30.20 49.41 32.53
CA LEU A 435 -29.84 48.58 31.37
C LEU A 435 -30.14 47.10 31.67
N CYS A 436 -29.79 46.61 32.86
CA CYS A 436 -30.05 45.23 33.27
C CYS A 436 -31.55 44.91 33.34
N GLU A 437 -32.36 45.78 33.93
CA GLU A 437 -33.82 45.60 34.00
C GLU A 437 -34.46 45.55 32.61
N ARG A 438 -34.00 46.40 31.68
CA ARG A 438 -34.45 46.38 30.28
C ARG A 438 -34.08 45.08 29.59
N MET A 439 -32.86 44.59 29.79
CA MET A 439 -32.39 43.32 29.25
C MET A 439 -33.21 42.13 29.76
N ILE A 440 -33.51 42.10 31.07
CA ILE A 440 -34.33 41.04 31.70
C ILE A 440 -35.78 41.06 31.20
N ALA A 441 -36.32 42.25 30.92
CA ALA A 441 -37.66 42.44 30.39
C ALA A 441 -37.77 42.17 28.88
N ASP A 442 -36.65 42.09 28.16
CA ASP A 442 -36.63 41.85 26.74
C ASP A 442 -37.07 40.41 26.43
N PRO A 443 -38.15 40.21 25.63
CA PRO A 443 -38.60 38.87 25.26
C PRO A 443 -37.52 38.04 24.54
N ARG A 444 -36.61 38.70 23.82
CA ARG A 444 -35.52 38.04 23.08
C ARG A 444 -34.51 37.38 24.02
N ALA A 445 -34.27 37.97 25.19
CA ALA A 445 -33.37 37.38 26.20
C ALA A 445 -33.92 36.08 26.80
N ARG A 446 -35.21 35.78 26.58
CA ARG A 446 -35.87 34.55 27.02
C ARG A 446 -36.04 33.52 25.91
N ASP A 447 -35.65 33.86 24.69
CA ASP A 447 -35.69 32.96 23.55
C ASP A 447 -34.39 32.14 23.48
N GLU A 448 -34.43 30.90 23.96
CA GLU A 448 -33.28 29.98 23.93
C GLU A 448 -32.86 29.59 22.51
N SER A 449 -33.68 29.87 21.49
CA SER A 449 -33.36 29.55 20.09
C SER A 449 -32.46 30.59 19.42
N GLU A 450 -32.33 31.78 20.03
CA GLU A 450 -31.51 32.87 19.52
C GLU A 450 -30.26 33.06 20.39
N VAL A 451 -29.10 33.20 19.73
CA VAL A 451 -27.84 33.60 20.37
C VAL A 451 -28.01 34.97 21.03
N THR A 452 -28.29 34.97 22.32
CA THR A 452 -28.59 36.17 23.11
C THR A 452 -27.90 36.09 24.47
N ILE A 453 -28.13 37.12 25.30
CA ILE A 453 -27.62 37.15 26.67
C ILE A 453 -28.27 36.05 27.52
N ARG A 454 -27.52 35.45 28.43
CA ARG A 454 -28.11 34.59 29.46
C ARG A 454 -28.65 35.48 30.57
N VAL A 455 -29.96 35.47 30.78
CA VAL A 455 -30.62 36.27 31.83
C VAL A 455 -30.01 36.00 33.21
N GLY A 456 -29.60 34.77 33.50
CA GLY A 456 -28.90 34.44 34.74
C GLY A 456 -27.56 35.16 34.92
N ASP A 457 -26.80 35.40 33.85
CA ASP A 457 -25.55 36.16 33.90
C ASP A 457 -25.82 37.65 34.16
N VAL A 458 -26.96 38.19 33.72
CA VAL A 458 -27.39 39.56 34.04
C VAL A 458 -27.64 39.71 35.54
N TYR A 459 -28.40 38.76 36.12
CA TYR A 459 -28.63 38.74 37.56
C TYR A 459 -27.33 38.54 38.34
N ALA A 460 -26.46 37.63 37.90
CA ALA A 460 -25.18 37.36 38.54
C ALA A 460 -24.32 38.64 38.62
N MET A 461 -24.18 39.35 37.50
CA MET A 461 -23.45 40.61 37.45
C MET A 461 -23.99 41.67 38.44
N MET A 462 -25.32 41.79 38.55
CA MET A 462 -25.93 42.71 39.52
C MET A 462 -25.70 42.25 40.97
N VAL A 463 -25.83 40.96 41.25
CA VAL A 463 -25.63 40.38 42.59
C VAL A 463 -24.18 40.52 43.02
N GLU A 464 -23.22 40.22 42.15
CA GLU A 464 -21.78 40.36 42.41
C GLU A 464 -21.42 41.80 42.78
N HIS A 465 -21.97 42.79 42.07
CA HIS A 465 -21.76 44.20 42.39
C HIS A 465 -22.27 44.56 43.79
N TRP A 466 -23.51 44.20 44.13
CA TRP A 466 -24.08 44.50 45.45
C TRP A 466 -23.43 43.72 46.59
N TYR A 467 -22.96 42.51 46.29
CA TYR A 467 -22.20 41.69 47.22
C TYR A 467 -20.85 42.35 47.55
N GLN A 468 -20.14 42.87 46.54
CA GLN A 468 -18.93 43.69 46.75
C GLN A 468 -19.23 44.98 47.55
N ALA A 469 -20.39 45.60 47.32
CA ALA A 469 -20.87 46.75 48.10
C ALA A 469 -21.38 46.39 49.51
N LYS A 470 -21.37 45.10 49.89
CA LYS A 470 -21.86 44.54 51.16
C LYS A 470 -23.35 44.79 51.44
N ASP A 471 -24.17 45.04 50.41
CA ASP A 471 -25.63 45.18 50.55
C ASP A 471 -26.32 43.83 50.32
N LEU A 472 -26.26 42.96 51.34
CA LEU A 472 -26.89 41.63 51.30
C LEU A 472 -28.41 41.69 51.14
N LYS A 473 -29.06 42.80 51.51
CA LYS A 473 -30.51 42.95 51.36
C LYS A 473 -30.89 43.03 49.88
N ARG A 474 -30.12 43.79 49.09
CA ARG A 474 -30.30 43.88 47.63
C ARG A 474 -29.92 42.57 46.94
N CYS A 475 -28.84 41.92 47.36
CA CYS A 475 -28.48 40.60 46.83
C CYS A 475 -29.62 39.58 47.01
N ARG A 476 -30.21 39.50 48.21
CA ARG A 476 -31.38 38.63 48.48
C ARG A 476 -32.57 38.94 47.58
N ALA A 477 -32.86 40.22 47.39
CA ALA A 477 -33.98 40.63 46.53
C ALA A 477 -33.75 40.21 45.07
N LEU A 478 -32.54 40.38 44.55
CA LEU A 478 -32.20 39.98 43.18
C LEU A 478 -32.19 38.47 42.99
N VAL A 479 -31.67 37.70 43.95
CA VAL A 479 -31.70 36.23 43.93
C VAL A 479 -33.14 35.72 44.02
N ALA A 480 -33.98 36.32 44.86
CA ALA A 480 -35.40 36.00 44.93
C ALA A 480 -36.11 36.31 43.60
N GLU A 481 -35.83 37.47 42.99
CA GLU A 481 -36.39 37.82 41.68
C GLU A 481 -35.95 36.83 40.58
N MET A 482 -34.67 36.44 40.57
CA MET A 482 -34.14 35.43 39.65
C MET A 482 -34.86 34.08 39.80
N ARG A 483 -35.08 33.62 41.05
CA ARG A 483 -35.77 32.35 41.34
C ARG A 483 -37.27 32.41 41.04
N GLU A 484 -37.96 33.46 41.47
CA GLU A 484 -39.43 33.55 41.42
C GLU A 484 -39.96 34.10 40.09
N ARG A 485 -39.31 35.13 39.53
CA ARG A 485 -39.81 35.87 38.35
C ARG A 485 -39.21 35.36 37.06
N ALA A 486 -37.92 34.98 37.08
CA ALA A 486 -37.25 34.40 35.92
C ALA A 486 -37.30 32.87 35.91
N GLY A 487 -37.65 32.22 37.02
CA GLY A 487 -37.72 30.76 37.12
C GLY A 487 -36.35 30.08 37.03
N LEU A 488 -35.27 30.81 37.32
CA LEU A 488 -33.89 30.36 37.16
C LEU A 488 -33.31 29.88 38.51
N THR A 489 -32.55 28.79 38.46
CA THR A 489 -31.69 28.36 39.58
C THR A 489 -30.46 29.26 39.66
N ALA A 490 -30.06 29.68 40.85
CA ALA A 490 -28.96 30.64 41.05
C ALA A 490 -27.58 29.98 41.04
N GLU A 491 -27.53 28.69 41.35
CA GLU A 491 -26.34 27.85 41.56
C GLU A 491 -25.43 27.74 40.32
N PRO A 492 -25.93 27.70 39.07
CA PRO A 492 -25.07 27.71 37.89
C PRO A 492 -24.37 29.04 37.66
N TYR A 493 -24.89 30.14 38.20
CA TYR A 493 -24.47 31.49 37.85
C TYR A 493 -23.64 32.18 38.93
N LEU A 494 -23.89 31.86 40.19
CA LEU A 494 -23.24 32.47 41.35
C LEU A 494 -22.38 31.47 42.13
N GLU A 495 -21.32 31.95 42.78
CA GLU A 495 -20.49 31.12 43.64
C GLU A 495 -21.27 30.56 44.84
N ALA A 496 -21.03 29.28 45.18
CA ALA A 496 -21.73 28.60 46.27
C ALA A 496 -21.54 29.29 47.64
N THR A 497 -20.35 29.84 47.89
CA THR A 497 -20.03 30.62 49.09
C THR A 497 -20.84 31.91 49.15
N MET A 498 -20.94 32.63 48.03
CA MET A 498 -21.74 33.84 47.91
C MET A 498 -23.23 33.55 48.18
N LEU A 499 -23.76 32.47 47.60
CA LEU A 499 -25.15 32.06 47.81
C LEU A 499 -25.44 31.70 49.26
N ALA A 500 -24.56 30.95 49.94
CA ALA A 500 -24.73 30.61 51.36
C ALA A 500 -24.76 31.86 52.26
N GLU A 501 -23.90 32.85 51.98
CA GLU A 501 -23.89 34.12 52.71
C GLU A 501 -25.15 34.96 52.45
N ILE A 502 -25.62 35.00 51.19
CA ILE A 502 -26.84 35.70 50.80
C ILE A 502 -28.05 35.04 51.46
N ASP A 503 -28.19 33.71 51.42
CA ASP A 503 -29.33 32.99 51.99
C ASP A 503 -29.31 33.00 53.55
N GLY A 504 -28.23 33.50 54.16
CA GLY A 504 -28.11 33.66 55.61
C GLY A 504 -27.69 32.38 56.33
N GLU A 505 -27.09 31.43 55.61
CA GLU A 505 -26.53 30.18 56.15
C GLU A 505 -25.15 30.38 56.79
N THR A 506 -24.83 31.59 57.23
CA THR A 506 -23.60 31.86 58.00
C THR A 506 -23.74 31.37 59.44
N GLY A 507 -23.58 30.05 59.62
CA GLY A 507 -23.05 29.45 60.84
C GLY A 507 -24.06 28.81 61.81
N ALA A 508 -24.35 27.53 61.59
CA ALA A 508 -24.50 26.57 62.70
C ALA A 508 -23.24 25.70 62.79
N LYS A 509 -22.20 26.28 63.40
CA LYS A 509 -20.93 25.70 63.89
C LYS A 509 -20.00 25.00 62.90
#